data_AF-A0ABD0WKU4-F1
#
_entry.id   AF-A0ABD0WKU4-F1
#
_cell.length_a   1.000
_cell.length_b   1.000
_cell.length_c   1.000
_cell.angle_alpha   90.00
_cell.angle_beta   90.00
_cell.angle_gamma   90.00
#
_symmetry.space_group_name_H-M   'P 1'
#
loop_
_entity.id
_entity.type
_entity.pdbx_description
1 polymer ?
#
loop_
_entity_poly.entity_id
_entity_poly.type
_entity_poly.pdbx_seq_one_letter_code
_entity_poly.pdbx_strand_id
1 'polypeptide(L)'
;MAEPVNLFTITSFFSESPYRDKKGLNAFNSNRVISVAVYSGGIIRGRVQASMKKRIYKVEVHVEGQSVTHSTCECPIGRDKCHHMAALLIWVEKNVSRTDVECLWKRANTPKSDEIAAKRVSEIHIRSWNQNTSHYGGQGILVTTWPIYRDVVDF
;
A
#
# COMPACT_ATOMS: atom_id res chain seq x y z
N MET A 1 8.52 2.71 6.92
CA MET A 1 8.03 2.94 5.55
C MET A 1 6.59 3.36 5.67
N ALA A 2 6.16 4.47 5.08
CA ALA A 2 4.76 4.88 5.15
C ALA A 2 3.93 3.88 4.34
N GLU A 3 2.99 3.19 4.98
CA GLU A 3 2.03 2.36 4.25
C GLU A 3 0.99 3.27 3.58
N PRO A 4 0.57 2.95 2.36
CA PRO A 4 -0.44 3.73 1.67
C PRO A 4 -1.79 3.62 2.38
N VAL A 5 -2.56 4.71 2.35
CA VAL A 5 -3.91 4.76 2.90
C VAL A 5 -4.77 3.70 2.21
N ASN A 6 -5.43 2.85 2.99
CA ASN A 6 -6.37 1.86 2.50
C ASN A 6 -7.77 2.11 3.05
N LEU A 7 -8.75 1.34 2.56
CA LEU A 7 -10.15 1.47 2.99
C LEU A 7 -10.34 1.25 4.50
N PHE A 8 -9.57 0.36 5.12
CA PHE A 8 -9.65 0.09 6.56
C PHE A 8 -9.19 1.28 7.40
N THR A 9 -8.14 1.99 6.98
CA THR A 9 -7.70 3.23 7.63
C THR A 9 -8.80 4.29 7.60
N ILE A 10 -9.53 4.41 6.49
CA ILE A 10 -10.61 5.38 6.35
C ILE A 10 -11.79 5.02 7.26
N THR A 11 -12.26 3.76 7.20
CA THR A 11 -13.43 3.34 7.99
C THR A 11 -13.16 3.32 9.48
N SER A 12 -11.96 2.91 9.92
CA SER A 12 -11.57 2.96 11.33
C SER A 12 -11.51 4.40 11.85
N PHE A 13 -10.94 5.32 11.07
CA PHE A 13 -10.85 6.73 11.44
C PHE A 13 -12.24 7.36 11.59
N PHE A 14 -13.20 7.06 10.71
CA PHE A 14 -14.57 7.58 10.77
C PHE A 14 -15.59 6.68 11.47
N SER A 15 -15.16 5.67 12.22
CA SER A 15 -16.04 4.68 12.88
C SER A 15 -17.15 5.30 13.75
N GLU A 16 -16.83 6.36 14.50
CA GLU A 16 -17.78 7.10 15.34
C GLU A 16 -18.70 8.04 14.54
N SER A 17 -18.38 8.32 13.27
CA SER A 17 -19.11 9.26 12.43
C SER A 17 -19.20 8.82 10.96
N PRO A 18 -19.84 7.66 10.68
CA PRO A 18 -19.96 7.02 9.34
C PRO A 18 -20.93 7.75 8.39
N TYR A 19 -21.21 9.02 8.67
CA TYR A 19 -21.86 9.93 7.75
C TYR A 19 -20.85 10.91 7.13
N ARG A 20 -19.70 11.11 7.77
CA ARG A 20 -18.63 12.00 7.29
C ARG A 20 -17.87 11.41 6.12
N ASP A 21 -17.64 10.10 6.13
CA ASP A 21 -17.12 9.31 5.02
C ASP A 21 -18.01 9.41 3.78
N LYS A 22 -19.33 9.21 3.90
CA LYS A 22 -20.30 9.33 2.79
C LYS A 22 -20.30 10.74 2.20
N LYS A 23 -20.28 11.76 3.05
CA LYS A 23 -20.14 13.16 2.61
C LYS A 23 -18.79 13.42 1.96
N GLY A 24 -17.73 12.79 2.44
CA GLY A 24 -16.40 12.86 1.85
C GLY A 24 -16.36 12.25 0.45
N LEU A 25 -16.97 11.08 0.29
CA LEU A 25 -17.12 10.40 -0.99
C LEU A 25 -17.87 11.27 -2.00
N ASN A 26 -18.96 11.91 -1.57
CA ASN A 26 -19.69 12.86 -2.43
C ASN A 26 -18.82 14.05 -2.86
N ALA A 27 -17.99 14.58 -1.95
CA ALA A 27 -17.06 15.66 -2.29
C ALA A 27 -15.97 15.21 -3.27
N PHE A 28 -15.44 13.99 -3.09
CA PHE A 28 -14.51 13.37 -4.04
C PHE A 28 -15.16 13.19 -5.42
N ASN A 29 -16.33 12.56 -5.51
CA ASN A 29 -17.06 12.34 -6.76
C ASN A 29 -17.46 13.65 -7.47
N SER A 30 -17.63 14.73 -6.71
CA SER A 30 -17.93 16.07 -7.25
C SER A 30 -16.68 16.87 -7.62
N ASN A 31 -15.50 16.24 -7.69
CA ASN A 31 -14.21 16.87 -8.00
C ASN A 31 -13.87 18.08 -7.11
N ARG A 32 -14.20 18.00 -5.82
CA ARG A 32 -13.93 19.07 -4.85
C ARG A 32 -12.54 18.99 -4.22
N VAL A 33 -11.79 17.91 -4.46
CA VAL A 33 -10.39 17.81 -4.04
C VAL A 33 -9.54 18.49 -5.13
N ILE A 34 -9.00 19.65 -4.80
CA ILE A 34 -8.32 20.55 -5.77
C ILE A 34 -6.86 20.16 -5.96
N SER A 35 -6.18 19.80 -4.87
CA SER A 35 -4.77 19.41 -4.90
C SER A 35 -4.46 18.50 -3.73
N VAL A 36 -3.57 17.54 -3.96
CA VAL A 36 -3.07 16.62 -2.93
C VAL A 36 -1.55 16.53 -3.05
N ALA A 37 -0.88 16.49 -1.90
CA ALA A 37 0.55 16.24 -1.78
C ALA A 37 0.76 15.21 -0.68
N VAL A 38 1.49 14.14 -1.00
CA VAL A 38 1.85 13.07 -0.06
C VAL A 38 3.35 13.16 0.18
N TYR A 39 3.76 13.25 1.45
CA TYR A 39 5.16 13.37 1.85
C TYR A 39 5.67 12.08 2.47
N SER A 40 6.99 11.89 2.43
CA SER A 40 7.65 10.83 3.18
C SER A 40 7.35 10.99 4.68
N GLY A 41 6.96 9.90 5.33
CA GLY A 41 6.50 9.91 6.73
C GLY A 41 4.98 9.92 6.92
N GLY A 42 4.19 9.76 5.85
CA GLY A 42 2.73 9.58 5.98
C GLY A 42 1.94 10.87 6.18
N ILE A 43 2.55 12.02 5.87
CA ILE A 43 1.87 13.32 5.92
C ILE A 43 1.18 13.54 4.58
N ILE A 44 -0.13 13.76 4.63
CA ILE A 44 -1.00 14.01 3.48
C ILE A 44 -1.55 15.41 3.62
N ARG A 45 -1.21 16.29 2.69
CA ARG A 45 -1.77 17.65 2.62
C ARG A 45 -2.65 17.78 1.40
N GLY A 46 -3.72 18.53 1.53
CA GLY A 46 -4.58 18.82 0.40
C GLY A 46 -5.39 20.09 0.55
N ARG A 47 -6.01 20.46 -0.56
CA ARG A 47 -6.95 21.57 -0.65
C ARG A 47 -8.30 21.00 -1.09
N VAL A 48 -9.32 21.18 -0.26
CA VAL A 48 -10.66 20.67 -0.52
C VAL A 48 -11.65 21.81 -0.52
N GLN A 49 -12.44 21.92 -1.58
CA GLN A 49 -13.48 22.92 -1.73
C GLN A 49 -14.70 22.56 -0.87
N ALA A 50 -15.26 23.57 -0.21
CA ALA A 50 -16.52 23.46 0.52
C ALA A 50 -17.69 23.15 -0.44
N SER A 51 -18.65 22.36 0.00
CA SER A 51 -19.73 21.88 -0.86
C SER A 51 -20.55 22.96 -1.58
N MET A 52 -20.86 24.05 -0.89
CA MET A 52 -21.76 25.11 -1.38
C MET A 52 -21.06 26.45 -1.61
N LYS A 53 -19.75 26.53 -1.35
CA LYS A 53 -19.01 27.79 -1.36
C LYS A 53 -17.78 27.65 -2.25
N LYS A 54 -17.35 28.75 -2.88
CA LYS A 54 -16.03 28.82 -3.55
C LYS A 54 -14.85 28.86 -2.56
N ARG A 55 -15.09 28.55 -1.29
CA ARG A 55 -14.07 28.52 -0.24
C ARG A 55 -13.34 27.18 -0.29
N ILE A 56 -12.02 27.26 -0.28
CA ILE A 56 -11.12 26.11 -0.25
C ILE A 56 -10.53 26.04 1.15
N TYR A 57 -10.53 24.85 1.75
CA TYR A 57 -9.93 24.59 3.04
C TYR A 57 -8.64 23.80 2.85
N LYS A 58 -7.59 24.18 3.59
CA LYS A 58 -6.42 23.31 3.74
C LYS A 58 -6.76 22.19 4.71
N VAL A 59 -6.32 21.00 4.35
CA VAL A 59 -6.50 19.77 5.10
C VAL A 59 -5.14 19.10 5.23
N GLU A 60 -4.84 18.61 6.42
CA GLU A 60 -3.63 17.86 6.70
C GLU A 60 -4.00 16.63 7.51
N VAL A 61 -3.47 15.47 7.11
CA VAL A 61 -3.70 14.18 7.79
C VAL A 61 -2.37 13.45 7.89
N HIS A 62 -2.07 12.92 9.06
CA HIS A 62 -0.87 12.14 9.36
C HIS A 62 -1.28 10.69 9.56
N VAL A 63 -0.62 9.80 8.84
CA VAL A 63 -0.94 8.37 8.81
C VAL A 63 0.32 7.59 9.21
N GLU A 64 0.18 6.77 10.24
CA GLU A 64 1.22 5.86 10.71
C GLU A 64 0.71 4.43 10.60
N GLY A 65 1.34 3.64 9.72
CA GLY A 65 0.85 2.32 9.35
C GLY A 65 -0.55 2.41 8.76
N GLN A 66 -1.54 1.88 9.48
CA GLN A 66 -2.94 1.84 9.04
C GLN A 66 -3.86 2.74 9.88
N SER A 67 -3.30 3.62 10.70
CA SER A 67 -4.05 4.50 11.59
C SER A 67 -3.75 5.97 11.30
N VAL A 68 -4.78 6.81 11.43
CA VAL A 68 -4.63 8.27 11.39
C VAL A 68 -4.27 8.75 12.79
N THR A 69 -3.08 9.32 12.96
CA THR A 69 -2.59 9.81 14.26
C THR A 69 -2.94 11.27 14.51
N HIS A 70 -2.96 12.08 13.44
CA HIS A 70 -3.29 13.49 13.52
C HIS A 70 -4.05 13.94 12.29
N SER A 71 -5.00 14.86 12.47
CA SER A 71 -5.74 15.45 11.35
C SER A 71 -6.19 16.86 11.67
N THR A 72 -6.03 17.78 10.73
CA THR A 72 -6.55 19.15 10.84
C THR A 72 -7.21 19.60 9.55
N CYS A 73 -8.22 20.46 9.68
CA CYS A 73 -8.85 21.13 8.56
C CYS A 73 -9.19 22.57 8.96
N GLU A 74 -9.03 23.52 8.05
CA GLU A 74 -9.37 24.94 8.28
C GLU A 74 -10.89 25.22 8.30
N CYS A 75 -11.73 24.19 8.17
CA CYS A 75 -13.18 24.37 8.24
C CYS A 75 -13.66 24.54 9.69
N PRO A 76 -14.86 25.09 9.93
CA PRO A 76 -15.37 25.30 11.29
C PRO A 76 -15.47 24.02 12.13
N ILE A 77 -15.62 22.87 11.48
CA ILE A 77 -15.67 21.54 12.12
C ILE A 77 -14.27 20.96 12.31
N GLY A 78 -13.25 21.46 11.61
CA GLY A 78 -12.00 20.77 11.31
C GLY A 78 -11.04 20.50 12.46
N ARG A 79 -11.44 20.82 13.70
CA ARG A 79 -10.85 20.28 14.94
C ARG A 79 -11.31 18.84 15.20
N ASP A 80 -12.48 18.48 14.71
CA ASP A 80 -13.04 17.14 14.67
C ASP A 80 -12.98 16.54 13.24
N LYS A 81 -13.28 15.24 13.17
CA LYS A 81 -13.38 14.45 11.94
C LYS A 81 -14.40 15.06 10.98
N CYS A 82 -13.94 15.67 9.89
CA CYS A 82 -14.78 16.35 8.91
C CYS A 82 -14.76 15.65 7.53
N HIS A 83 -15.79 15.90 6.73
CA HIS A 83 -15.91 15.31 5.39
C HIS A 83 -14.80 15.74 4.41
N HIS A 84 -14.11 16.87 4.65
CA HIS A 84 -12.97 17.27 3.82
C HIS A 84 -11.76 16.33 4.05
N MET A 85 -11.54 15.89 5.29
CA MET A 85 -10.52 14.89 5.61
C MET A 85 -10.86 13.55 4.95
N ALA A 86 -12.14 13.14 5.01
CA ALA A 86 -12.60 11.94 4.32
C ALA A 86 -12.37 12.03 2.81
N ALA A 87 -12.75 13.14 2.17
CA ALA A 87 -12.53 13.34 0.74
C ALA A 87 -11.05 13.25 0.36
N LEU A 88 -10.17 13.84 1.17
CA LEU A 88 -8.72 13.78 0.96
C LEU A 88 -8.19 12.35 1.08
N LEU A 89 -8.58 11.61 2.13
CA LEU A 89 -8.13 10.23 2.32
C LEU A 89 -8.66 9.28 1.23
N ILE A 90 -9.92 9.46 0.80
CA ILE A 90 -10.50 8.71 -0.33
C ILE A 90 -9.74 9.01 -1.62
N TRP A 91 -9.39 10.28 -1.87
CA TRP A 91 -8.59 10.63 -3.05
C TRP A 91 -7.24 9.89 -3.04
N VAL A 92 -6.56 9.86 -1.89
CA VAL A 92 -5.28 9.15 -1.75
C VAL A 92 -5.46 7.65 -1.98
N GLU A 93 -6.44 7.01 -1.33
CA GLU A 93 -6.70 5.57 -1.52
C GLU A 93 -7.00 5.21 -2.98
N LYS A 94 -7.65 6.11 -3.74
CA LYS A 94 -8.00 5.88 -5.15
C LYS A 94 -6.89 6.20 -6.14
N ASN A 95 -5.97 7.10 -5.81
CA ASN A 95 -5.00 7.66 -6.78
C ASN A 95 -3.53 7.47 -6.39
N VAL A 96 -3.24 7.04 -5.17
CA VAL A 96 -1.87 6.81 -4.69
C VAL A 96 -1.70 5.33 -4.40
N SER A 97 -1.07 4.63 -5.34
CA SER A 97 -0.78 3.22 -5.23
C SER A 97 0.44 2.94 -4.34
N ARG A 98 0.62 1.69 -3.91
CA ARG A 98 1.81 1.28 -3.13
C ARG A 98 3.12 1.47 -3.91
N THR A 99 3.07 1.51 -5.24
CA THR A 99 4.24 1.71 -6.11
C THR A 99 4.57 3.18 -6.37
N ASP A 100 3.64 4.10 -6.07
CA ASP A 100 3.87 5.55 -6.22
C ASP A 100 4.70 6.13 -5.06
N VAL A 101 4.86 5.35 -3.98
CA VAL A 101 5.84 5.65 -2.93
C VAL A 101 7.22 5.29 -3.49
N GLU A 102 8.16 6.25 -3.49
CA GLU A 102 9.51 6.04 -4.02
C GLU A 102 10.11 4.72 -3.48
N CYS A 103 10.20 3.74 -4.37
CA CYS A 103 10.96 2.52 -4.12
C CYS A 103 12.43 2.91 -4.01
N LEU A 104 12.91 3.10 -2.78
CA LEU A 104 14.34 3.16 -2.52
C LEU A 104 14.91 1.77 -2.77
N TRP A 105 15.39 1.52 -4.00
CA TRP A 105 16.27 0.40 -4.28
C TRP A 105 17.50 0.59 -3.39
N LYS A 106 17.57 -0.16 -2.28
CA LYS A 106 18.81 -0.27 -1.53
C LYS A 106 19.83 -0.83 -2.52
N ARG A 107 20.81 -0.04 -2.94
CA ARG A 107 22.00 -0.62 -3.58
C ARG A 107 22.48 -1.70 -2.63
N ALA A 108 22.61 -2.93 -3.10
CA ALA A 108 23.37 -3.92 -2.37
C ALA A 108 24.70 -3.28 -2.00
N ASN A 109 25.13 -3.42 -0.75
CA ASN A 109 26.46 -2.98 -0.34
C ASN A 109 27.45 -3.69 -1.29
N THR A 110 27.93 -2.97 -2.30
CA THR A 110 29.00 -3.46 -3.15
C THR A 110 30.19 -3.69 -2.22
N PRO A 111 30.68 -4.93 -2.06
CA PRO A 111 31.99 -5.11 -1.45
C PRO A 111 32.96 -4.21 -2.21
N LYS A 112 33.82 -3.50 -1.49
CA LYS A 112 34.80 -2.62 -2.12
C LYS A 112 35.74 -3.45 -3.00
N SER A 113 35.92 -2.92 -4.21
CA SER A 113 36.94 -3.18 -5.23
C SER A 113 37.00 -4.57 -5.86
N ASP A 114 36.74 -4.56 -7.17
CA ASP A 114 37.43 -5.35 -8.19
C ASP A 114 37.17 -6.86 -8.27
N GLU A 115 35.90 -7.29 -8.32
CA GLU A 115 35.52 -8.48 -9.10
C GLU A 115 33.99 -8.60 -9.18
N ILE A 116 33.35 -7.80 -10.05
CA ILE A 116 32.05 -8.22 -10.59
C ILE A 116 32.37 -9.05 -11.84
N ALA A 117 32.82 -10.28 -11.62
CA ALA A 117 32.88 -11.26 -12.69
C ALA A 117 31.42 -11.55 -13.09
N ALA A 118 31.05 -11.16 -14.31
CA ALA A 118 29.78 -11.53 -14.90
C ALA A 118 29.71 -13.06 -15.01
N LYS A 119 29.11 -13.72 -14.00
CA LYS A 119 28.91 -15.15 -14.03
C LYS A 119 27.94 -15.48 -15.15
N ARG A 120 28.31 -16.45 -15.98
CA ARG A 120 27.41 -16.97 -17.03
C ARG A 120 26.19 -17.58 -16.37
N VAL A 121 25.04 -17.50 -17.03
CA VAL A 121 23.76 -18.07 -16.56
C VAL A 121 23.89 -19.54 -16.16
N SER A 122 24.81 -20.27 -16.79
CA SER A 122 25.14 -21.67 -16.47
C SER A 122 25.76 -21.90 -15.08
N GLU A 123 26.28 -20.85 -14.43
CA GLU A 123 26.92 -20.93 -13.11
C GLU A 123 25.97 -20.58 -11.95
N ILE A 124 24.73 -20.19 -12.26
CA ILE A 124 23.68 -19.98 -11.26
C ILE A 124 23.18 -21.36 -10.82
N HIS A 125 23.79 -21.93 -9.79
CA HIS A 125 23.30 -23.17 -9.17
C HIS A 125 22.01 -22.88 -8.39
N ILE A 126 20.92 -23.58 -8.73
CA ILE A 126 19.73 -23.66 -7.89
C ILE A 126 20.14 -24.40 -6.62
N ARG A 127 20.09 -23.73 -5.46
CA ARG A 127 20.24 -24.39 -4.17
C ARG A 127 19.11 -25.41 -4.03
N SER A 128 19.42 -26.70 -4.14
CA SER A 128 18.49 -27.75 -3.78
C SER A 128 18.19 -27.66 -2.28
N TRP A 129 16.92 -27.82 -1.94
CA TRP A 129 16.50 -27.91 -0.55
C TRP A 129 17.12 -29.16 0.08
N ASN A 130 17.99 -28.94 1.06
CA ASN A 130 18.62 -30.00 1.83
C ASN A 130 17.57 -30.63 2.76
N GLN A 131 17.18 -31.88 2.51
CA GLN A 131 16.38 -32.68 3.43
C GLN A 131 17.32 -33.40 4.40
N ASN A 132 17.45 -32.93 5.64
CA ASN A 132 18.09 -33.70 6.71
C ASN A 132 17.04 -34.46 7.51
N THR A 133 16.97 -35.75 7.19
CA THR A 133 16.68 -36.95 7.98
C THR A 133 16.37 -36.80 9.49
N SER A 134 15.25 -37.39 9.93
CA SER A 134 15.12 -38.01 11.25
C SER A 134 14.57 -39.43 11.13
N HIS A 135 15.34 -40.41 11.63
CA HIS A 135 15.00 -41.81 11.75
C HIS A 135 13.80 -42.03 12.68
N TYR A 136 12.81 -42.85 12.27
CA TYR A 136 12.14 -43.87 13.09
C TYR A 136 11.52 -44.92 12.16
N GLY A 137 11.71 -46.19 12.48
CA GLY A 137 11.41 -47.33 11.61
C GLY A 137 9.92 -47.61 11.41
N GLY A 138 9.60 -48.30 10.32
CA GLY A 138 8.27 -48.82 10.04
C GLY A 138 8.17 -49.30 8.60
N GLN A 139 7.95 -50.59 8.42
CA GLN A 139 7.63 -51.24 7.14
C GLN A 139 6.37 -50.64 6.51
N GLY A 140 6.33 -50.48 5.19
CA GLY A 140 5.12 -50.03 4.50
C GLY A 140 5.29 -49.69 3.02
N ILE A 141 5.34 -50.73 2.19
CA ILE A 141 4.79 -50.88 0.82
C ILE A 141 4.36 -49.61 0.05
N LEU A 142 5.07 -49.40 -1.07
CA LEU A 142 4.63 -48.97 -2.43
C LEU A 142 3.29 -48.21 -2.57
N VAL A 143 3.33 -47.01 -3.17
CA VAL A 143 2.61 -46.75 -4.44
C VAL A 143 3.36 -45.72 -5.29
N THR A 144 3.50 -46.07 -6.56
CA THR A 144 3.93 -45.28 -7.73
C THR A 144 2.98 -44.08 -7.95
N THR A 145 3.37 -42.95 -8.55
CA THR A 145 3.75 -42.77 -9.95
C THR A 145 4.35 -41.37 -10.20
N TRP A 146 5.39 -41.30 -11.01
CA TRP A 146 5.72 -40.16 -11.88
C TRP A 146 5.08 -40.42 -13.27
N PRO A 147 5.37 -39.64 -14.32
CA PRO A 147 5.13 -38.21 -14.62
C PRO A 147 3.97 -38.08 -15.65
N ILE A 148 3.67 -36.99 -16.37
CA ILE A 148 4.33 -36.48 -17.59
C ILE A 148 3.52 -35.24 -18.07
N TYR A 149 4.25 -34.24 -18.56
CA TYR A 149 3.88 -33.26 -19.61
C TYR A 149 2.75 -33.71 -20.57
N ARG A 150 1.85 -32.80 -20.97
CA ARG A 150 1.42 -32.62 -22.38
C ARG A 150 0.45 -31.45 -22.55
N ASP A 151 0.82 -30.61 -23.51
CA ASP A 151 0.05 -30.00 -24.60
C ASP A 151 -1.25 -29.23 -24.28
N VAL A 152 -1.17 -27.90 -24.42
CA VAL A 152 -2.32 -27.05 -24.75
C VAL A 152 -2.40 -26.98 -26.28
N VAL A 153 -3.52 -27.42 -26.84
CA VAL A 153 -3.91 -27.19 -28.25
C VAL A 153 -5.18 -26.36 -28.25
N ASP A 154 -5.23 -25.50 -29.26
CA ASP A 154 -6.19 -24.45 -29.61
C ASP A 154 -7.69 -24.76 -29.41
N PHE A 155 -8.42 -23.69 -29.06
CA PHE A 155 -9.73 -23.33 -29.64
C PHE A 155 -9.87 -21.81 -29.68
#